data_AF-A0A7M3X6B0-F1
#
_entry.id   AF-A0A7M3X6B0-F1
#
_cell.length_a   1.000
_cell.length_b   1.000
_cell.length_c   1.000
_cell.angle_alpha   90.00
_cell.angle_beta   90.00
_cell.angle_gamma   90.00
#
_symmetry.space_group_name_H-M   'P 1'
#
loop_
_entity.id
_entity.type
_entity.pdbx_description
1 polymer ?
#
loop_
_entity_poly.entity_id
_entity_poly.type
_entity_poly.pdbx_seq_one_letter_code
_entity_poly.pdbx_strand_id
1 'polypeptide(L)'
;MRTSLLEGIPSTLPEHPGLDSSVDHAPNRRQILTADEKILALQNALRYIPQEHHDAMAEEFLQELNSFGRIIMRRYRPVEYAMKAYPLDAYPAQCQQAASIMLMIQNNLDPAVAQFPHELITYGGNGSVFQNWAQYRLTMKYLCEMSEDQTLVMYSGHPLGLFPSNVHAPRVVVTNGMVIPNHSSQDDYERMNALGVTQYGQMTAGSYMYIGPQGIVHGTTITLLNAARLHLGLADDA
;
A
#
# COMPACT_ATOMS: atom_id res chain seq x y z
N MET A 1 -3.47 -7.59 17.37
CA MET A 1 -3.79 -7.73 15.93
C MET A 1 -5.28 -7.67 15.65
N ARG A 2 -6.10 -8.70 15.99
CA ARG A 2 -7.53 -8.77 15.59
C ARG A 2 -8.33 -7.48 15.85
N THR A 3 -8.28 -6.95 17.07
CA THR A 3 -8.99 -5.71 17.44
C THR A 3 -8.58 -4.53 16.58
N SER A 4 -7.27 -4.38 16.30
CA SER A 4 -6.74 -3.29 15.49
C SER A 4 -7.17 -3.36 14.02
N LEU A 5 -7.24 -4.58 13.46
CA LEU A 5 -7.72 -4.76 12.08
C LEU A 5 -9.20 -4.36 11.91
N LEU A 6 -10.03 -4.63 12.91
CA LEU A 6 -11.46 -4.30 12.91
C LEU A 6 -11.74 -2.80 13.12
N GLU A 7 -10.86 -2.11 13.85
CA GLU A 7 -11.07 -0.72 14.24
C GLU A 7 -11.08 0.24 13.03
N GLY A 8 -10.22 -0.02 12.04
CA GLY A 8 -9.95 0.94 10.97
C GLY A 8 -9.26 2.17 11.54
N ILE A 9 -9.81 3.36 11.31
CA ILE A 9 -9.29 4.61 11.88
C ILE A 9 -9.72 4.72 13.35
N PRO A 10 -8.78 4.72 14.31
CA PRO A 10 -9.10 4.83 15.73
C PRO A 10 -9.86 6.13 16.04
N SER A 11 -10.83 6.05 16.95
CA SER A 11 -11.59 7.23 17.41
C SER A 11 -10.74 8.14 18.31
N THR A 12 -9.81 7.56 19.06
CA THR A 12 -8.82 8.28 19.85
C THR A 12 -7.53 8.42 19.06
N LEU A 13 -6.91 9.60 19.11
CA LEU A 13 -5.64 9.86 18.45
C LEU A 13 -4.54 8.93 19.00
N PRO A 14 -3.96 8.01 18.19
CA PRO A 14 -2.91 7.11 18.65
C PRO A 14 -1.64 7.88 19.00
N GLU A 15 -0.77 7.32 19.85
CA GLU A 15 0.57 7.88 20.06
C GLU A 15 1.41 7.83 18.78
N HIS A 16 2.25 8.85 18.56
CA HIS A 16 3.11 8.89 17.38
C HIS A 16 4.26 7.89 17.57
N PRO A 17 4.47 6.92 16.66
CA PRO A 17 5.43 5.83 16.86
C PRO A 17 6.90 6.23 16.70
N GLY A 18 7.17 7.48 16.30
CA GLY A 18 8.51 7.96 16.02
C GLY A 18 9.12 7.36 14.75
N LEU A 19 10.43 7.54 14.59
CA LEU A 19 11.22 6.90 13.53
C LEU A 19 11.87 5.64 14.08
N ASP A 20 11.81 4.55 13.32
CA ASP A 20 12.36 3.26 13.72
C ASP A 20 13.64 2.98 12.93
N SER A 21 14.79 3.09 13.59
CA SER A 21 16.10 2.89 12.95
C SER A 21 16.43 1.43 12.63
N SER A 22 15.56 0.47 12.98
CA SER A 22 15.77 -0.95 12.68
C SER A 22 15.37 -1.35 11.26
N VAL A 23 14.70 -0.47 10.51
CA VAL A 23 14.29 -0.72 9.12
C VAL A 23 14.78 0.39 8.19
N ASP A 24 14.93 0.05 6.92
CA ASP A 24 15.24 1.04 5.89
C ASP A 24 14.04 1.98 5.66
N HIS A 25 14.35 3.25 5.40
CA HIS A 25 13.38 4.29 5.12
C HIS A 25 13.51 4.84 3.71
N ALA A 26 12.37 5.11 3.08
CA ALA A 26 12.36 5.64 1.72
C ALA A 26 12.99 7.04 1.66
N PRO A 27 13.72 7.39 0.59
CA PRO A 27 14.23 8.73 0.41
C PRO A 27 13.10 9.77 0.29
N ASN A 28 13.43 11.00 0.64
CA ASN A 28 12.51 12.14 0.49
C ASN A 28 12.13 12.33 -0.98
N ARG A 29 10.85 12.65 -1.23
CA ARG A 29 10.34 12.97 -2.56
C ARG A 29 10.65 14.42 -2.92
N ARG A 30 10.62 14.69 -4.23
CA ARG A 30 10.71 16.05 -4.77
C ARG A 30 9.57 16.92 -4.22
N GLN A 31 9.92 18.12 -3.76
CA GLN A 31 8.97 19.14 -3.32
C GLN A 31 8.41 19.87 -4.54
N ILE A 32 7.45 19.24 -5.24
CA ILE A 32 6.89 19.76 -6.51
C ILE A 32 5.59 20.56 -6.33
N LEU A 33 4.94 20.45 -5.18
CA LEU A 33 3.66 21.12 -4.91
C LEU A 33 3.85 22.62 -4.67
N THR A 34 2.97 23.41 -5.29
CA THR A 34 2.73 24.83 -4.96
C THR A 34 2.10 24.98 -3.57
N ALA A 35 2.02 26.22 -3.06
CA ALA A 35 1.40 26.48 -1.76
C ALA A 35 -0.08 26.02 -1.72
N ASP A 36 -0.85 26.33 -2.77
CA ASP A 36 -2.26 25.93 -2.88
C ASP A 36 -2.41 24.40 -2.97
N GLU A 37 -1.52 23.74 -3.71
CA GLU A 37 -1.50 22.27 -3.79
C GLU A 37 -1.09 21.62 -2.46
N LYS A 38 -0.23 22.25 -1.65
CA LYS A 38 0.06 21.75 -0.30
C LYS A 38 -1.18 21.83 0.59
N ILE A 39 -1.96 22.92 0.50
CA ILE A 39 -3.25 23.04 1.21
C ILE A 39 -4.20 21.93 0.73
N LEU A 40 -4.30 21.69 -0.58
CA LEU A 40 -5.12 20.63 -1.14
C LEU A 40 -4.65 19.23 -0.68
N ALA A 41 -3.34 18.96 -0.61
CA ALA A 41 -2.80 17.71 -0.11
C ALA A 41 -3.22 17.45 1.35
N LEU A 42 -3.17 18.49 2.20
CA LEU A 42 -3.62 18.41 3.58
C LEU A 42 -5.12 18.13 3.66
N GLN A 43 -5.94 18.87 2.90
CA GLN A 43 -7.39 18.63 2.82
C GLN A 43 -7.68 17.19 2.38
N ASN A 44 -6.97 16.71 1.37
CA ASN A 44 -7.12 15.36 0.85
C ASN A 44 -6.79 14.27 1.89
N ALA A 45 -5.75 14.50 2.70
CA ALA A 45 -5.33 13.62 3.78
C ALA A 45 -6.32 13.65 4.97
N LEU A 46 -6.83 14.82 5.33
CA LEU A 46 -7.76 15.00 6.45
C LEU A 46 -9.14 14.36 6.19
N ARG A 47 -9.50 14.04 4.94
CA ARG A 47 -10.73 13.29 4.61
C ARG A 47 -10.84 11.94 5.31
N TYR A 48 -9.71 11.35 5.70
CA TYR A 48 -9.68 10.06 6.40
C TYR A 48 -9.81 10.20 7.93
N ILE A 49 -9.66 11.40 8.46
CA ILE A 49 -9.48 11.66 9.89
C ILE A 49 -10.77 12.25 10.48
N PRO A 50 -11.19 11.84 11.69
CA PRO A 50 -12.28 12.50 12.42
C PRO A 50 -12.01 14.00 12.62
N GLN A 51 -13.05 14.83 12.50
CA GLN A 51 -12.93 16.30 12.48
C GLN A 51 -12.31 16.85 13.77
N GLU A 52 -12.58 16.22 14.91
CA GLU A 52 -12.02 16.59 16.21
C GLU A 52 -10.48 16.50 16.28
N HIS A 53 -9.86 15.74 15.37
CA HIS A 53 -8.41 15.59 15.30
C HIS A 53 -7.78 16.40 14.17
N HIS A 54 -8.57 17.18 13.40
CA HIS A 54 -8.06 17.89 12.22
C HIS A 54 -6.98 18.91 12.56
N ASP A 55 -7.12 19.66 13.64
CA ASP A 55 -6.13 20.67 14.01
C ASP A 55 -4.75 20.05 14.28
N ALA A 56 -4.71 18.98 15.09
CA ALA A 56 -3.48 18.27 15.39
C ALA A 56 -2.90 17.57 14.15
N MET A 57 -3.74 16.97 13.33
CA MET A 57 -3.31 16.21 12.14
C MET A 57 -2.91 17.09 10.97
N ALA A 58 -3.49 18.28 10.82
CA ALA A 58 -3.07 19.24 9.81
C ALA A 58 -1.61 19.65 10.01
N GLU A 59 -1.21 19.93 11.27
CA GLU A 59 0.18 20.28 11.59
C GLU A 59 1.13 19.12 11.31
N GLU A 60 0.82 17.92 11.78
CA GLU A 60 1.66 16.74 11.56
C GLU A 60 1.78 16.36 10.08
N PHE A 61 0.67 16.39 9.34
CA PHE A 61 0.68 16.10 7.90
C PHE A 61 1.46 17.16 7.13
N LEU A 62 1.43 18.42 7.55
CA LEU A 62 2.24 19.48 6.94
C LEU A 62 3.73 19.24 7.20
N GLN A 63 4.08 18.81 8.41
CA GLN A 63 5.45 18.42 8.75
C GLN A 63 5.91 17.23 7.89
N GLU A 64 5.12 16.17 7.79
CA GLU A 64 5.43 15.02 6.92
C GLU A 64 5.60 15.45 5.45
N LEU A 65 4.69 16.29 4.93
CA LEU A 65 4.74 16.77 3.56
C LEU A 65 6.01 17.59 3.30
N ASN A 66 6.40 18.46 4.23
CA ASN A 66 7.61 19.28 4.09
C ASN A 66 8.90 18.46 4.27
N SER A 67 8.91 17.46 5.15
CA SER A 67 10.09 16.63 5.40
C SER A 67 10.29 15.55 4.33
N PHE A 68 9.22 14.86 3.92
CA PHE A 68 9.29 13.65 3.10
C PHE A 68 8.75 13.85 1.67
N GLY A 69 8.10 14.98 1.39
CA GLY A 69 7.43 15.25 0.11
C GLY A 69 6.15 14.46 -0.10
N ARG A 70 5.59 13.89 0.98
CA ARG A 70 4.36 13.09 0.98
C ARG A 70 3.80 12.98 2.40
N ILE A 71 2.52 12.66 2.52
CA ILE A 71 1.83 12.43 3.80
C ILE A 71 1.65 10.92 3.95
N ILE A 72 2.39 10.32 4.89
CA ILE A 72 2.43 8.86 5.15
C ILE A 72 1.44 8.48 6.25
N MET A 73 1.12 9.43 7.12
CA MET A 73 0.27 9.25 8.31
C MET A 73 0.90 8.25 9.29
N ARG A 74 2.18 8.42 9.62
CA ARG A 74 2.96 7.46 10.44
C ARG A 74 2.27 7.11 11.75
N ARG A 75 1.59 8.06 12.38
CA ARG A 75 0.78 7.85 13.60
C ARG A 75 -0.22 6.70 13.48
N TYR A 76 -0.74 6.46 12.29
CA TYR A 76 -1.71 5.41 12.03
C TYR A 76 -1.06 4.07 11.65
N ARG A 77 0.26 3.94 11.68
CA ARG A 77 0.91 2.64 11.51
C ARG A 77 0.64 1.74 12.73
N PRO A 78 0.17 0.50 12.56
CA PRO A 78 0.07 -0.45 13.67
C PRO A 78 1.45 -0.76 14.28
N VAL A 79 1.54 -0.73 15.61
CA VAL A 79 2.76 -1.05 16.37
C VAL A 79 2.53 -2.16 17.41
N GLU A 80 1.28 -2.48 17.68
CA GLU A 80 0.82 -3.47 18.64
C GLU A 80 0.91 -4.93 18.13
N TYR A 81 1.36 -5.13 16.89
CA TYR A 81 1.72 -6.43 16.34
C TYR A 81 2.80 -6.29 15.26
N ALA A 82 3.58 -7.35 15.05
CA ALA A 82 4.55 -7.39 13.96
C ALA A 82 3.83 -7.42 12.60
N MET A 83 4.21 -6.54 11.67
CA MET A 83 3.71 -6.56 10.31
C MET A 83 4.32 -7.75 9.56
N LYS A 84 3.52 -8.80 9.34
CA LYS A 84 3.90 -10.01 8.60
C LYS A 84 2.66 -10.82 8.22
N ALA A 85 2.81 -11.82 7.35
CA ALA A 85 1.75 -12.80 7.13
C ALA A 85 1.51 -13.67 8.38
N TYR A 86 0.24 -13.90 8.71
CA TYR A 86 -0.20 -14.83 9.75
C TYR A 86 -1.04 -15.97 9.14
N PRO A 87 -1.26 -17.08 9.86
CA PRO A 87 -2.24 -18.09 9.47
C PRO A 87 -3.64 -17.49 9.23
N LEU A 88 -4.43 -18.05 8.32
CA LEU A 88 -5.71 -17.49 7.90
C LEU A 88 -6.71 -17.32 9.04
N ASP A 89 -6.71 -18.24 10.01
CA ASP A 89 -7.55 -18.21 11.20
C ASP A 89 -7.17 -17.09 12.18
N ALA A 90 -6.01 -16.45 12.03
CA ALA A 90 -5.64 -15.29 12.84
C ALA A 90 -6.44 -14.02 12.45
N TYR A 91 -6.92 -13.94 11.21
CA TYR A 91 -7.64 -12.79 10.68
C TYR A 91 -9.14 -12.84 11.03
N PRO A 92 -9.74 -11.75 11.54
CA PRO A 92 -11.16 -11.72 11.92
C PRO A 92 -12.07 -11.40 10.72
N ALA A 93 -11.90 -12.12 9.61
CA ALA A 93 -12.70 -11.96 8.40
C ALA A 93 -13.99 -12.79 8.45
N GLN A 94 -15.06 -12.30 7.81
CA GLN A 94 -16.29 -13.07 7.63
C GLN A 94 -16.16 -14.13 6.51
N CYS A 95 -15.27 -13.94 5.53
CA CYS A 95 -14.98 -14.91 4.49
C CYS A 95 -13.48 -15.18 4.31
N GLN A 96 -13.15 -16.39 3.89
CA GLN A 96 -11.76 -16.86 3.80
C GLN A 96 -10.95 -16.10 2.75
N GLN A 97 -11.58 -15.70 1.65
CA GLN A 97 -10.95 -14.97 0.56
C GLN A 97 -10.45 -13.60 1.04
N ALA A 98 -11.22 -12.90 1.88
CA ALA A 98 -10.79 -11.64 2.47
C ALA A 98 -9.63 -11.81 3.47
N ALA A 99 -9.65 -12.89 4.27
CA ALA A 99 -8.52 -13.27 5.13
C ALA A 99 -7.24 -13.52 4.31
N SER A 100 -7.34 -14.22 3.19
CA SER A 100 -6.19 -14.45 2.30
C SER A 100 -5.63 -13.14 1.74
N ILE A 101 -6.49 -12.18 1.37
CA ILE A 101 -6.02 -10.88 0.86
C ILE A 101 -5.33 -10.08 1.97
N MET A 102 -5.88 -10.08 3.20
CA MET A 102 -5.24 -9.46 4.35
C MET A 102 -3.84 -10.04 4.65
N LEU A 103 -3.71 -11.36 4.55
CA LEU A 103 -2.43 -12.06 4.67
C LEU A 103 -1.43 -11.53 3.63
N MET A 104 -1.84 -11.47 2.37
CA MET A 104 -0.94 -11.04 1.31
C MET A 104 -0.58 -9.54 1.40
N ILE A 105 -1.50 -8.69 1.84
CA ILE A 105 -1.23 -7.28 2.13
C ILE A 105 -0.15 -7.16 3.21
N GLN A 106 -0.29 -7.89 4.33
CA GLN A 106 0.69 -7.82 5.40
C GLN A 106 2.04 -8.43 5.02
N ASN A 107 2.05 -9.47 4.17
CA ASN A 107 3.28 -10.00 3.59
C ASN A 107 4.03 -8.93 2.76
N ASN A 108 3.32 -8.18 1.92
CA ASN A 108 3.92 -7.10 1.13
C ASN A 108 4.49 -5.94 1.97
N LEU A 109 4.09 -5.83 3.24
CA LEU A 109 4.53 -4.82 4.20
C LEU A 109 5.44 -5.39 5.29
N ASP A 110 5.79 -6.67 5.23
CA ASP A 110 6.68 -7.32 6.19
C ASP A 110 8.08 -6.71 6.08
N PRO A 111 8.74 -6.27 7.18
CA PRO A 111 10.11 -5.77 7.15
C PRO A 111 11.13 -6.73 6.55
N ALA A 112 10.87 -8.04 6.54
CA ALA A 112 11.72 -9.04 5.88
C ALA A 112 11.49 -9.13 4.35
N VAL A 113 10.46 -8.47 3.83
CA VAL A 113 10.01 -8.55 2.42
C VAL A 113 10.06 -7.17 1.74
N ALA A 114 9.53 -6.14 2.40
CA ALA A 114 9.36 -4.81 1.86
C ALA A 114 10.66 -4.01 1.93
N GLN A 115 10.95 -3.26 0.86
CA GLN A 115 12.11 -2.38 0.79
C GLN A 115 12.04 -1.22 1.79
N PHE A 116 10.89 -0.56 1.91
CA PHE A 116 10.66 0.51 2.89
C PHE A 116 9.31 0.29 3.58
N PRO A 117 9.24 -0.62 4.57
CA PRO A 117 7.97 -1.11 5.14
C PRO A 117 7.14 0.03 5.77
N HIS A 118 7.79 0.99 6.43
CA HIS A 118 7.12 2.08 7.12
C HIS A 118 6.58 3.18 6.18
N GLU A 119 7.07 3.23 4.93
CA GLU A 119 6.55 4.06 3.84
C GLU A 119 5.66 3.27 2.86
N LEU A 120 5.27 2.05 3.25
CA LEU A 120 4.38 1.17 2.49
C LEU A 120 4.90 0.79 1.09
N ILE A 121 6.22 0.80 0.90
CA ILE A 121 6.88 0.47 -0.37
C ILE A 121 7.48 -0.93 -0.30
N THR A 122 7.02 -1.80 -1.18
CA THR A 122 7.50 -3.19 -1.24
C THR A 122 8.78 -3.32 -2.06
N TYR A 123 8.87 -2.74 -3.26
CA TYR A 123 10.09 -2.79 -4.08
C TYR A 123 10.11 -1.73 -5.19
N GLY A 124 11.25 -1.65 -5.90
CA GLY A 124 11.43 -0.73 -7.01
C GLY A 124 11.57 0.73 -6.60
N GLY A 125 11.88 1.01 -5.33
CA GLY A 125 12.07 2.35 -4.77
C GLY A 125 10.79 3.15 -4.53
N ASN A 126 9.71 2.88 -5.28
CA ASN A 126 8.43 3.56 -5.14
C ASN A 126 7.19 2.67 -5.36
N GLY A 127 7.36 1.36 -5.61
CA GLY A 127 6.25 0.42 -5.76
C GLY A 127 5.55 0.20 -4.43
N SER A 128 4.42 0.87 -4.22
CA SER A 128 3.71 0.92 -2.95
C SER A 128 2.46 0.04 -2.89
N VAL A 129 2.14 -0.40 -1.68
CA VAL A 129 0.91 -1.11 -1.34
C VAL A 129 -0.25 -0.11 -1.18
N PHE A 130 0.00 0.96 -0.42
CA PHE A 130 -0.91 2.07 -0.18
C PHE A 130 -0.12 3.39 -0.15
N GLN A 131 -0.82 4.52 -0.27
CA GLN A 131 -0.20 5.85 -0.18
C GLN A 131 0.10 6.25 1.26
N ASN A 132 -0.74 5.82 2.20
CA ASN A 132 -0.63 6.16 3.62
C ASN A 132 -1.27 5.08 4.51
N TRP A 133 -1.02 5.17 5.82
CA TRP A 133 -1.48 4.19 6.79
C TRP A 133 -2.99 4.23 7.08
N ALA A 134 -3.68 5.35 6.81
CA ALA A 134 -5.14 5.38 6.92
C ALA A 134 -5.80 4.47 5.87
N GLN A 135 -5.27 4.46 4.64
CA GLN A 135 -5.72 3.55 3.59
C GLN A 135 -5.53 2.08 3.99
N TYR A 136 -4.35 1.71 4.53
CA TYR A 136 -4.14 0.37 5.10
C TYR A 136 -5.23 0.03 6.13
N ARG A 137 -5.42 0.89 7.13
CA ARG A 137 -6.39 0.65 8.22
C ARG A 137 -7.81 0.44 7.71
N LEU A 138 -8.27 1.30 6.82
CA LEU A 138 -9.62 1.19 6.25
C LEU A 138 -9.76 -0.06 5.37
N THR A 139 -8.76 -0.38 4.55
CA THR A 139 -8.77 -1.60 3.75
C THR A 139 -8.85 -2.84 4.63
N MET A 140 -8.04 -2.93 5.69
CA MET A 140 -8.09 -4.06 6.61
C MET A 140 -9.45 -4.17 7.31
N LYS A 141 -10.04 -3.03 7.74
CA LYS A 141 -11.39 -3.00 8.31
C LYS A 141 -12.43 -3.53 7.34
N TYR A 142 -12.46 -3.01 6.11
CA TYR A 142 -13.42 -3.46 5.11
C TYR A 142 -13.24 -4.94 4.75
N LEU A 143 -12.01 -5.45 4.70
CA LEU A 143 -11.76 -6.88 4.49
C LEU A 143 -12.21 -7.75 5.68
N CYS A 144 -12.18 -7.22 6.91
CA CYS A 144 -12.74 -7.94 8.05
C CYS A 144 -14.28 -7.99 7.99
N GLU A 145 -14.91 -6.87 7.59
CA GLU A 145 -16.37 -6.68 7.61
C GLU A 145 -17.09 -7.23 6.37
N MET A 146 -16.39 -7.40 5.24
CA MET A 146 -17.05 -7.77 4.00
C MET A 146 -17.57 -9.21 3.98
N SER A 147 -18.70 -9.38 3.31
CA SER A 147 -19.31 -10.67 3.01
C SER A 147 -18.94 -11.17 1.61
N GLU A 148 -19.32 -12.42 1.29
CA GLU A 148 -18.98 -13.07 0.01
C GLU A 148 -19.75 -12.48 -1.20
N ASP A 149 -20.79 -11.69 -0.99
CA ASP A 149 -21.55 -11.01 -2.04
C ASP A 149 -21.15 -9.53 -2.16
N GLN A 150 -19.97 -9.15 -1.66
CA GLN A 150 -19.43 -7.80 -1.80
C GLN A 150 -18.07 -7.80 -2.52
N THR A 151 -17.75 -6.64 -3.08
CA THR A 151 -16.45 -6.32 -3.68
C THR A 151 -15.95 -5.00 -3.10
N LEU A 152 -14.73 -5.02 -2.55
CA LEU A 152 -13.99 -3.82 -2.18
C LEU A 152 -13.36 -3.19 -3.41
N VAL A 153 -13.66 -1.92 -3.65
CA VAL A 153 -13.14 -1.18 -4.79
C VAL A 153 -11.99 -0.28 -4.34
N MET A 154 -10.81 -0.47 -4.94
CA MET A 154 -9.56 0.22 -4.59
C MET A 154 -9.11 1.18 -5.70
N TYR A 155 -8.98 2.46 -5.34
CA TYR A 155 -8.57 3.57 -6.21
C TYR A 155 -7.15 4.01 -5.87
N SER A 156 -6.14 3.42 -6.50
CA SER A 156 -4.72 3.72 -6.26
C SER A 156 -4.37 3.72 -4.77
N GLY A 157 -4.80 2.69 -4.04
CA GLY A 157 -4.64 2.56 -2.60
C GLY A 157 -5.81 3.12 -1.77
N HIS A 158 -6.59 4.07 -2.26
CA HIS A 158 -7.80 4.53 -1.55
C HIS A 158 -8.89 3.46 -1.56
N PRO A 159 -9.35 2.95 -0.39
CA PRO A 159 -10.50 2.05 -0.35
C PRO A 159 -11.79 2.83 -0.49
N LEU A 160 -12.34 2.88 -1.71
CA LEU A 160 -13.57 3.62 -2.01
C LEU A 160 -14.76 3.08 -1.19
N GLY A 161 -14.81 1.77 -1.01
CA GLY A 161 -15.81 1.11 -0.17
C GLY A 161 -16.19 -0.29 -0.67
N LEU A 162 -17.13 -0.90 0.07
CA LEU A 162 -17.73 -2.17 -0.25
C LEU A 162 -18.99 -1.97 -1.09
N PHE A 163 -19.07 -2.64 -2.22
CA PHE A 163 -20.22 -2.58 -3.13
C PHE A 163 -20.83 -3.97 -3.29
N PRO A 164 -22.17 -4.09 -3.40
CA PRO A 164 -22.82 -5.36 -3.69
C PRO A 164 -22.31 -5.97 -5.01
N SER A 165 -22.07 -7.27 -5.01
CA SER A 165 -21.64 -8.07 -6.15
C SER A 165 -22.26 -9.47 -6.06
N ASN A 166 -21.46 -10.54 -6.20
CA ASN A 166 -21.92 -11.92 -6.05
C ASN A 166 -20.77 -12.84 -5.62
N VAL A 167 -21.08 -14.05 -5.18
CA VAL A 167 -20.10 -15.01 -4.64
C VAL A 167 -18.96 -15.36 -5.60
N HIS A 168 -19.18 -15.28 -6.91
CA HIS A 168 -18.18 -15.54 -7.95
C HIS A 168 -17.40 -14.30 -8.41
N ALA A 169 -17.79 -13.11 -7.96
CA ALA A 169 -17.08 -11.87 -8.26
C ALA A 169 -15.74 -11.80 -7.49
N PRO A 170 -14.78 -10.98 -7.97
CA PRO A 170 -13.59 -10.66 -7.19
C PRO A 170 -13.96 -10.00 -5.85
N ARG A 171 -13.31 -10.41 -4.76
CA ARG A 171 -13.48 -9.72 -3.46
C ARG A 171 -12.87 -8.33 -3.45
N VAL A 172 -11.83 -8.10 -4.27
CA VAL A 172 -11.18 -6.79 -4.40
C VAL A 172 -10.91 -6.51 -5.88
N VAL A 173 -11.22 -5.29 -6.33
CA VAL A 173 -10.80 -4.76 -7.62
C VAL A 173 -9.83 -3.61 -7.37
N VAL A 174 -8.61 -3.74 -7.89
CA VAL A 174 -7.52 -2.79 -7.64
C VAL A 174 -7.10 -2.07 -8.91
N THR A 175 -7.06 -0.75 -8.84
CA THR A 175 -6.38 0.11 -9.81
C THR A 175 -5.22 0.81 -9.13
N ASN A 176 -4.09 0.99 -9.83
CA ASN A 176 -2.94 1.75 -9.35
C ASN A 176 -2.38 2.58 -10.50
N GLY A 177 -2.26 3.89 -10.31
CA GLY A 177 -1.61 4.77 -11.27
C GLY A 177 -2.40 5.01 -12.56
N MET A 178 -3.69 4.66 -12.58
CA MET A 178 -4.55 4.88 -13.75
C MET A 178 -4.78 6.38 -13.93
N VAL A 179 -4.41 6.90 -15.11
CA VAL A 179 -4.46 8.33 -15.43
C VAL A 179 -4.95 8.52 -16.87
N ILE A 180 -5.44 9.72 -17.17
CA ILE A 180 -5.70 10.12 -18.56
C ILE A 180 -4.34 10.18 -19.27
N PRO A 181 -4.17 9.59 -20.47
CA PRO A 181 -2.85 9.41 -21.09
C PRO A 181 -1.98 10.68 -21.20
N ASN A 182 -2.59 11.84 -21.47
CA ASN A 182 -1.87 13.12 -21.58
C ASN A 182 -1.37 13.69 -20.23
N HIS A 183 -1.68 13.03 -19.11
CA HIS A 183 -1.26 13.37 -17.74
C HIS A 183 -0.47 12.23 -17.08
N SER A 184 0.23 11.43 -17.88
CA SER A 184 1.01 10.27 -17.43
C SER A 184 2.52 10.54 -17.37
N SER A 185 2.94 11.80 -17.31
CA SER A 185 4.35 12.14 -17.15
C SER A 185 4.85 11.85 -15.73
N GLN A 186 6.17 11.80 -15.55
CA GLN A 186 6.76 11.61 -14.23
C GLN A 186 6.42 12.75 -13.26
N ASP A 187 6.45 14.01 -13.74
CA ASP A 187 6.10 15.17 -12.91
C ASP A 187 4.61 15.16 -12.53
N ASP A 188 3.73 14.71 -13.43
CA ASP A 188 2.31 14.52 -13.11
C ASP A 188 2.14 13.48 -12.00
N TYR A 189 2.83 12.34 -12.11
CA TYR A 189 2.84 11.32 -11.06
C TYR A 189 3.34 11.85 -9.72
N GLU A 190 4.48 12.56 -9.70
CA GLU A 190 5.05 13.10 -8.46
C GLU A 190 4.09 14.08 -7.77
N ARG A 191 3.46 14.97 -8.55
CA ARG A 191 2.44 15.89 -8.06
C ARG A 191 1.22 15.14 -7.53
N MET A 192 0.63 14.24 -8.32
CA MET A 192 -0.58 13.50 -7.95
C MET A 192 -0.36 12.57 -6.74
N ASN A 193 0.83 11.98 -6.60
CA ASN A 193 1.17 11.15 -5.46
C ASN A 193 1.29 11.98 -4.18
N ALA A 194 1.95 13.14 -4.24
CA ALA A 194 2.04 14.05 -3.10
C ALA A 194 0.67 14.64 -2.69
N LEU A 195 -0.24 14.84 -3.66
CA LEU A 195 -1.64 15.23 -3.42
C LEU A 195 -2.50 14.11 -2.82
N GLY A 196 -2.02 12.86 -2.76
CA GLY A 196 -2.77 11.74 -2.22
C GLY A 196 -3.85 11.19 -3.17
N VAL A 197 -3.72 11.41 -4.50
CA VAL A 197 -4.73 11.00 -5.49
C VAL A 197 -4.26 9.86 -6.40
N THR A 198 -3.00 9.44 -6.33
CA THR A 198 -2.51 8.28 -7.09
C THR A 198 -1.30 7.62 -6.42
N GLN A 199 -0.99 6.38 -6.83
CA GLN A 199 0.23 5.67 -6.42
C GLN A 199 0.78 4.83 -7.56
N TYR A 200 2.07 4.50 -7.47
CA TYR A 200 2.68 3.53 -8.35
C TYR A 200 2.72 2.17 -7.66
N GLY A 201 1.94 1.22 -8.15
CA GLY A 201 1.81 -0.11 -7.55
C GLY A 201 2.84 -1.13 -8.04
N GLN A 202 3.74 -0.77 -8.96
CA GLN A 202 4.55 -1.77 -9.69
C GLN A 202 3.61 -2.87 -10.26
N MET A 203 4.07 -4.11 -10.31
CA MET A 203 3.30 -5.29 -10.67
C MET A 203 2.67 -5.91 -9.44
N THR A 204 3.47 -6.32 -8.45
CA THR A 204 3.02 -7.13 -7.31
C THR A 204 2.96 -6.37 -5.98
N ALA A 205 3.46 -5.13 -5.92
CA ALA A 205 3.40 -4.31 -4.71
C ALA A 205 1.97 -3.84 -4.43
N GLY A 206 1.36 -3.14 -5.39
CA GLY A 206 0.00 -2.60 -5.29
C GLY A 206 -1.10 -3.61 -5.57
N SER A 207 -0.76 -4.83 -6.00
CA SER A 207 -1.71 -5.94 -6.20
C SER A 207 -1.62 -7.02 -5.12
N TYR A 208 -0.79 -6.79 -4.09
CA TYR A 208 -0.74 -7.62 -2.89
C TYR A 208 -0.29 -9.06 -3.19
N MET A 209 0.80 -9.24 -3.94
CA MET A 209 1.28 -10.60 -4.27
C MET A 209 2.80 -10.70 -4.48
N TYR A 210 3.59 -9.84 -3.82
CA TYR A 210 5.04 -9.93 -3.89
C TYR A 210 5.54 -11.00 -2.91
N ILE A 211 6.44 -11.87 -3.35
CA ILE A 211 6.90 -13.04 -2.57
C ILE A 211 8.43 -13.08 -2.39
N GLY A 212 9.06 -11.91 -2.44
CA GLY A 212 10.51 -11.78 -2.32
C GLY A 212 11.26 -12.04 -3.63
N PRO A 213 12.60 -12.19 -3.55
CA PRO A 213 13.49 -12.21 -4.71
C PRO A 213 13.46 -13.52 -5.50
N GLN A 214 12.78 -14.57 -5.02
CA GLN A 214 12.72 -15.85 -5.72
C GLN A 214 12.17 -15.73 -7.16
N GLY A 215 11.27 -14.77 -7.41
CA GLY A 215 10.75 -14.50 -8.76
C GLY A 215 11.84 -14.04 -9.73
N ILE A 216 12.73 -13.14 -9.30
CA ILE A 216 13.83 -12.68 -10.17
C ILE A 216 14.88 -13.79 -10.35
N VAL A 217 15.17 -14.58 -9.31
CA VAL A 217 16.08 -15.73 -9.42
C VAL A 217 15.58 -16.74 -10.44
N HIS A 218 14.29 -17.11 -10.37
CA HIS A 218 13.67 -18.00 -11.34
C HIS A 218 13.68 -17.40 -12.76
N GLY A 219 13.31 -16.12 -12.89
CA GLY A 219 13.34 -15.42 -14.17
C GLY A 219 14.72 -15.43 -14.82
N THR A 220 15.77 -15.04 -14.09
CA THR A 220 17.16 -15.08 -14.57
C THR A 220 17.59 -16.48 -14.94
N THR A 221 17.19 -17.50 -14.17
CA THR A 221 17.49 -18.91 -14.49
C THR A 221 16.92 -19.29 -15.85
N ILE A 222 15.63 -19.00 -16.10
CA ILE A 222 14.98 -19.29 -17.38
C ILE A 222 15.62 -18.48 -18.53
N THR A 223 15.96 -17.21 -18.31
CA THR A 223 16.65 -16.40 -19.33
C THR A 223 17.98 -17.02 -19.74
N LEU A 224 18.81 -17.43 -18.77
CA LEU A 224 20.12 -18.02 -19.05
C LEU A 224 20.00 -19.37 -19.76
N LEU A 225 19.07 -20.23 -19.33
CA LEU A 225 18.82 -21.52 -19.99
C LEU A 225 18.40 -21.33 -21.45
N ASN A 226 17.47 -20.40 -21.73
CA ASN A 226 17.04 -20.13 -23.09
C ASN A 226 18.14 -19.48 -23.95
N ALA A 227 18.93 -18.56 -23.38
CA ALA A 227 20.07 -17.99 -24.09
C ALA A 227 21.11 -19.06 -24.46
N ALA A 228 21.37 -20.01 -23.55
CA ALA A 228 22.28 -21.12 -23.80
C ALA A 228 21.75 -22.05 -24.90
N ARG A 229 20.46 -22.40 -24.90
CA ARG A 229 19.83 -23.18 -25.98
C ARG A 229 19.92 -22.47 -27.33
N LEU A 230 19.59 -21.18 -27.36
CA LEU A 230 19.56 -20.39 -28.60
C LEU A 230 20.95 -20.13 -29.20
N HIS A 231 21.95 -19.88 -28.36
CA HIS A 231 23.27 -19.41 -28.82
C HIS A 231 24.39 -20.44 -28.73
N LEU A 232 24.24 -21.49 -27.91
CA LEU A 232 25.27 -22.52 -27.71
C LEU A 232 24.86 -23.90 -28.26
N GLY A 233 23.66 -24.03 -28.84
CA GLY A 233 23.19 -25.29 -29.43
C GLY A 233 22.96 -26.40 -28.42
N LEU A 234 22.66 -26.06 -27.16
CA LEU A 234 22.31 -27.03 -26.12
C LEU A 234 20.88 -27.56 -26.34
N ALA A 235 20.67 -28.83 -26.02
CA ALA A 235 19.37 -29.48 -26.13
C ALA A 235 18.36 -28.96 -25.08
N ASP A 236 17.07 -29.19 -25.32
CA ASP A 236 15.98 -28.70 -24.46
C ASP A 236 15.96 -29.33 -23.06
N ASP A 237 16.59 -30.49 -22.91
CA ASP A 237 16.72 -31.28 -21.69
C ASP A 237 18.02 -31.02 -20.91
N ALA A 238 18.88 -30.11 -21.41
CA ALA A 238 20.05 -29.60 -20.70
C ALA A 238 19.72 -28.39 -19.81
#